data_AF-A0A0A9EFT1-F1
#
_entry.id   AF-A0A0A9EFT1-F1
#
_cell.length_a   1.000
_cell.length_b   1.000
_cell.length_c   1.000
_cell.angle_alpha   90.00
_cell.angle_beta   90.00
_cell.angle_gamma   90.00
#
_symmetry.space_group_name_H-M   'P 1'
#
loop_
_entity.id
_entity.type
_entity.pdbx_description
1 polymer ?
#
loop_
_entity_poly.entity_id
_entity_poly.type
_entity_poly.pdbx_seq_one_letter_code
_entity_poly.pdbx_strand_id
1 'polypeptide(L)'
;MPLPSKIFSLLADTLAEIQEQIGGGGGDDCEEDSDWEEVQNGDTGIPDDIIYSTSMPSNANPSVEHLNAMAKVFDEDDDGSYDDDLTKTDPLNEVKLSDFLTNIFVNLWDSDRQLFEYLCQGLSDLQRSAVENVLRK
;
A
#
# COMPACT_ATOMS: atom_id res chain seq x y z
N MET A 1 21.74 7.52 -5.07
CA MET A 1 21.18 6.90 -6.29
C MET A 1 20.55 8.02 -7.13
N PRO A 2 20.78 8.10 -8.45
CA PRO A 2 20.12 9.09 -9.31
C PRO A 2 18.60 8.92 -9.30
N LEU A 3 17.85 10.01 -9.47
CA LEU A 3 16.38 9.98 -9.49
C LEU A 3 15.82 8.98 -10.55
N PRO A 4 16.30 8.95 -11.81
CA PRO A 4 15.81 7.98 -12.80
C PRO A 4 16.01 6.53 -12.35
N SER A 5 17.15 6.21 -11.73
CA SER A 5 17.43 4.88 -11.19
C SER A 5 16.48 4.51 -10.05
N LYS A 6 16.13 5.48 -9.20
CA LYS A 6 15.20 5.22 -8.10
C LYS A 6 13.76 5.02 -8.60
N ILE A 7 13.32 5.81 -9.59
CA ILE A 7 12.03 5.62 -10.25
C ILE A 7 11.98 4.24 -10.91
N PHE A 8 13.00 3.90 -11.71
CA PHE A 8 13.07 2.61 -12.38
C PHE A 8 13.06 1.43 -11.41
N SER A 9 13.77 1.53 -10.28
CA SER A 9 13.74 0.52 -9.22
C SER A 9 12.35 0.38 -8.59
N LEU A 10 11.63 1.46 -8.31
CA LEU A 10 10.26 1.39 -7.79
C LEU A 10 9.30 0.74 -8.79
N LEU A 11 9.40 1.07 -10.08
CA LEU A 11 8.59 0.44 -11.12
C LEU A 11 8.88 -1.07 -11.22
N ALA A 12 10.15 -1.47 -11.09
CA ALA A 12 10.55 -2.88 -11.10
C ALA A 12 10.08 -3.61 -9.84
N ASP A 13 10.03 -2.92 -8.70
CA ASP A 13 9.49 -3.42 -7.43
C ASP A 13 8.00 -3.70 -7.54
N THR A 14 7.22 -2.72 -8.00
CA THR A 14 5.77 -2.87 -8.23
C THR A 14 5.48 -3.97 -9.23
N LEU A 15 6.29 -4.11 -10.28
CA LEU A 15 6.17 -5.23 -11.22
C LEU A 15 6.41 -6.59 -10.53
N ALA A 16 7.40 -6.69 -9.65
CA ALA A 16 7.68 -7.91 -8.90
C ALA A 16 6.52 -8.27 -7.96
N GLU A 17 6.00 -7.30 -7.20
CA GLU A 17 4.83 -7.48 -6.32
C GLU A 17 3.61 -8.01 -7.09
N ILE A 18 3.31 -7.43 -8.26
CA ILE A 18 2.20 -7.88 -9.11
C ILE A 18 2.42 -9.31 -9.60
N GLN A 19 3.65 -9.66 -10.02
CA GLN A 19 3.97 -11.02 -10.46
C GLN A 19 3.83 -12.04 -9.32
N GLU A 20 4.17 -11.66 -8.09
CA GLU A 20 3.99 -12.51 -6.90
C GLU A 20 2.51 -12.76 -6.59
N GLN A 21 1.67 -11.73 -6.70
CA GLN A 21 0.21 -11.86 -6.49
C GLN A 21 -0.44 -12.79 -7.54
N ILE A 22 -0.05 -12.65 -8.80
CA ILE A 22 -0.57 -13.48 -9.91
C ILE A 22 -0.01 -14.91 -9.85
N GLY A 23 1.24 -15.09 -9.41
CA GLY A 23 1.92 -16.38 -9.35
C GLY A 23 1.65 -17.19 -8.06
N GLY A 24 1.26 -16.53 -6.98
CA GLY A 24 0.93 -17.15 -5.69
C GLY A 24 -0.48 -17.73 -5.62
N GLY A 25 -1.39 -17.24 -6.46
CA GLY A 25 -2.73 -17.77 -6.63
C GLY A 25 -2.78 -18.77 -7.78
N GLY A 26 -2.58 -20.05 -7.48
CA GLY A 26 -2.81 -21.12 -8.45
C GLY A 26 -4.28 -21.20 -8.85
N GLY A 27 -4.63 -20.52 -9.94
CA GLY A 27 -5.81 -20.78 -10.77
C GLY A 27 -7.17 -20.36 -10.19
N ASP A 28 -7.86 -19.56 -11.00
CA ASP A 28 -9.31 -19.32 -11.03
C ASP A 28 -9.92 -18.51 -9.87
N ASP A 29 -10.41 -17.33 -10.25
CA ASP A 29 -11.44 -16.50 -9.63
C ASP A 29 -11.24 -15.93 -8.20
N CYS A 30 -11.87 -14.75 -8.04
CA CYS A 30 -12.23 -13.97 -6.84
C CYS A 30 -11.04 -13.38 -6.04
N GLU A 31 -10.80 -12.06 -6.02
CA GLU A 31 -11.63 -10.97 -5.44
C GLU A 31 -12.11 -11.34 -4.03
N GLU A 32 -11.77 -10.54 -3.00
CA GLU A 32 -12.19 -10.68 -1.58
C GLU A 32 -11.41 -11.81 -0.83
N ASP A 33 -10.60 -11.62 0.22
CA ASP A 33 -10.64 -10.73 1.37
C ASP A 33 -9.20 -10.47 1.87
N SER A 34 -8.82 -9.20 2.03
CA SER A 34 -7.77 -8.85 3.01
C SER A 34 -8.43 -8.66 4.35
N ASP A 35 -8.66 -9.80 5.04
CA ASP A 35 -8.93 -9.87 6.47
C ASP A 35 -7.71 -9.30 7.23
N TRP A 36 -7.69 -7.97 7.36
CA TRP A 36 -6.97 -7.31 8.43
C TRP A 36 -7.58 -7.81 9.74
N GLU A 37 -6.90 -8.77 10.39
CA GLU A 37 -7.34 -9.37 11.66
C GLU A 37 -7.76 -8.29 12.65
N GLU A 38 -9.04 -8.33 13.03
CA GLU A 38 -9.57 -7.68 14.22
C GLU A 38 -8.68 -8.05 15.41
N VAL A 39 -7.98 -7.06 15.99
CA VAL A 39 -7.24 -7.26 17.24
C VAL A 39 -8.24 -7.74 18.28
N GLN A 40 -8.23 -9.05 18.54
CA GLN A 40 -8.94 -9.63 19.64
C GLN A 40 -8.47 -8.92 20.90
N ASN A 41 -9.36 -8.15 21.52
CA ASN A 41 -9.24 -7.74 22.91
C ASN A 41 -9.39 -8.99 23.79
N GLY A 42 -8.42 -9.89 23.69
CA GLY A 42 -8.25 -11.04 24.55
C GLY A 42 -7.70 -10.55 25.87
N ASP A 43 -8.53 -10.65 26.91
CA ASP A 43 -8.22 -10.59 28.33
C ASP A 43 -6.85 -11.23 28.63
N THR A 44 -5.80 -10.42 28.52
CA THR A 44 -4.46 -10.76 28.94
C THR A 44 -4.13 -9.73 29.99
N GLY A 45 -4.27 -10.14 31.25
CA GLY A 45 -3.97 -9.33 32.43
C GLY A 45 -2.68 -8.57 32.21
N ILE A 46 -2.82 -7.24 32.08
CA ILE A 46 -1.70 -6.32 31.97
C ILE A 46 -0.86 -6.50 33.23
N PRO A 47 0.44 -6.83 33.14
CA PRO A 47 1.28 -6.89 34.32
C PRO A 47 1.25 -5.52 35.01
N ASP A 48 0.96 -5.52 36.33
CA ASP A 48 0.80 -4.32 37.18
C ASP A 48 1.95 -3.29 37.07
N ASP A 49 3.10 -3.69 36.53
CA ASP A 49 4.28 -2.85 36.34
C ASP A 49 4.14 -1.80 35.21
N ILE A 50 3.17 -1.97 34.31
CA ILE A 50 2.87 -0.95 33.28
C ILE A 50 2.04 0.21 33.86
N ILE A 51 1.31 -0.04 34.96
CA ILE A 51 0.38 0.93 35.56
C ILE A 51 1.12 1.99 36.39
N TYR A 52 2.39 1.74 36.75
CA TYR A 52 3.14 2.65 37.63
C TYR A 52 3.75 3.87 36.93
N SER A 53 3.82 3.88 35.58
CA SER A 53 4.45 4.98 34.83
C SER A 53 3.49 6.10 34.38
N THR A 54 2.22 6.06 34.76
CA THR A 54 1.24 7.13 34.49
C THR A 54 0.75 7.79 35.77
N SER A 55 1.64 8.07 36.71
CA SER A 55 1.33 8.99 37.82
C SER A 55 1.73 10.42 37.43
N MET A 56 0.99 11.00 36.48
CA MET A 56 0.93 12.46 36.32
C MET A 56 -0.19 12.96 37.22
N PRO A 57 0.05 13.88 38.18
CA PRO A 57 -1.03 14.50 38.92
C PRO A 57 -1.69 15.55 38.01
N SER A 58 -2.49 15.12 37.03
CA SER A 58 -3.41 16.03 36.37
C SER A 58 -4.65 16.13 37.24
N ASN A 59 -4.77 17.22 38.00
CA ASN A 59 -5.96 17.62 38.76
C ASN A 59 -7.13 18.05 37.82
N ALA A 60 -7.32 17.35 36.72
CA ALA A 60 -8.42 17.56 35.80
C ALA A 60 -9.03 16.18 35.55
N ASN A 61 -10.08 15.86 36.31
CA ASN A 61 -10.99 14.82 35.89
C ASN A 61 -11.45 15.20 34.47
N PRO A 62 -11.15 14.42 33.41
CA PRO A 62 -11.80 14.66 32.14
C PRO A 62 -13.30 14.55 32.41
N SER A 63 -14.01 15.68 32.36
CA SER A 63 -15.42 15.68 32.70
C SER A 63 -16.15 14.82 31.66
N VAL A 64 -17.18 14.12 32.10
CA VAL A 64 -18.08 13.36 31.22
C VAL A 64 -18.60 14.23 30.07
N GLU A 65 -18.66 15.55 30.29
CA GLU A 65 -18.98 16.55 29.27
C GLU A 65 -17.95 16.63 28.13
N HIS A 66 -16.64 16.51 28.40
CA HIS A 66 -15.63 16.46 27.35
C HIS A 66 -15.74 15.18 26.50
N LEU A 67 -15.98 14.03 27.14
CA LEU A 67 -16.21 12.77 26.42
C LEU A 67 -17.50 12.81 25.60
N ASN A 68 -18.57 13.38 26.16
CA ASN A 68 -19.84 13.57 25.48
C ASN A 68 -19.74 14.58 24.32
N ALA A 69 -18.91 15.60 24.45
CA ALA A 69 -18.61 16.54 23.38
C ALA A 69 -17.85 15.87 22.23
N MET A 70 -16.87 15.00 22.53
CA MET A 70 -16.17 14.22 21.51
C MET A 70 -17.11 13.22 20.81
N ALA A 71 -17.99 12.54 21.56
CA ALA A 71 -18.98 11.63 20.97
C ALA A 71 -19.93 12.35 20.00
N LYS A 72 -20.36 13.57 20.36
CA LYS A 72 -21.32 14.34 19.57
C LYS A 72 -20.75 14.89 18.25
N VAL A 73 -19.43 15.03 18.13
CA VAL A 73 -18.75 15.41 16.87
C VAL A 73 -18.83 14.29 15.83
N PHE A 74 -18.98 13.03 16.25
CA PHE A 74 -19.14 11.88 15.36
C PHE A 74 -20.61 11.54 15.07
N ASP A 75 -21.55 12.06 15.88
CA ASP A 75 -23.00 11.91 15.69
C ASP A 75 -23.63 13.05 14.86
N GLU A 76 -22.83 14.02 14.38
CA GLU A 76 -23.33 14.92 13.34
C GLU A 76 -23.54 14.09 12.10
N ASP A 77 -24.82 14.01 11.68
CA ASP A 77 -25.32 13.38 10.45
C ASP A 77 -24.42 13.79 9.27
N ASP A 78 -23.31 13.08 9.10
CA ASP A 78 -22.49 13.14 7.91
C ASP A 78 -23.38 12.48 6.88
N ASP A 79 -24.10 13.33 6.14
CA ASP A 79 -24.79 12.90 4.95
C ASP A 79 -23.71 12.18 4.14
N GLY A 80 -23.84 10.85 4.06
CA GLY A 80 -22.79 9.95 3.61
C GLY A 80 -22.44 10.11 2.14
N SER A 81 -22.72 11.27 1.54
CA SER A 81 -22.26 11.68 0.25
C SER A 81 -20.88 12.33 0.38
N TYR A 82 -19.90 11.58 0.91
CA TYR A 82 -18.58 11.68 0.27
C TYR A 82 -18.82 11.24 -1.16
N ASP A 83 -18.95 12.23 -2.03
CA ASP A 83 -19.14 12.04 -3.45
C ASP A 83 -17.87 11.34 -3.96
N ASP A 84 -17.92 10.01 -3.94
CA ASP A 84 -16.99 9.08 -4.58
C ASP A 84 -17.10 9.23 -6.11
N ASP A 85 -17.14 10.46 -6.61
CA ASP A 85 -17.17 10.84 -8.02
C ASP A 85 -15.77 11.29 -8.47
N LEU A 86 -14.89 11.62 -7.52
CA LEU A 86 -13.48 11.95 -7.79
C LEU A 86 -12.68 10.76 -8.35
N THR A 87 -13.11 9.52 -8.09
CA THR A 87 -12.48 8.29 -8.57
C THR A 87 -13.21 7.71 -9.79
N LYS A 88 -14.51 7.95 -9.95
CA LYS A 88 -15.33 7.33 -11.01
C LYS A 88 -15.01 7.79 -12.43
N THR A 89 -14.29 8.90 -12.59
CA THR A 89 -13.95 9.46 -13.90
C THR A 89 -12.45 9.57 -14.18
N ASP A 90 -11.57 9.04 -13.32
CA ASP A 90 -10.13 9.04 -13.61
C ASP A 90 -9.79 7.94 -14.63
N PRO A 91 -9.29 8.28 -15.85
CA PRO A 91 -8.89 7.30 -16.84
C PRO A 91 -7.79 6.34 -16.36
N LEU A 92 -7.03 6.70 -15.31
CA LEU A 92 -6.01 5.82 -14.73
C LEU A 92 -6.62 4.56 -14.10
N ASN A 93 -7.86 4.62 -13.64
CA ASN A 93 -8.55 3.47 -13.04
C ASN A 93 -8.88 2.38 -14.07
N GLU A 94 -8.90 2.71 -15.37
CA GLU A 94 -9.10 1.74 -16.45
C GLU A 94 -7.78 1.09 -16.92
N VAL A 95 -6.63 1.62 -16.50
CA VAL A 95 -5.32 1.16 -16.97
C VAL A 95 -4.92 -0.11 -16.22
N LYS A 96 -4.70 -1.19 -16.97
CA LYS A 96 -4.04 -2.39 -16.45
C LYS A 96 -2.58 -2.08 -16.15
N LEU A 97 -2.27 -1.88 -14.87
CA LEU A 97 -0.93 -1.49 -14.42
C LEU A 97 0.16 -2.48 -14.86
N SER A 98 -0.14 -3.79 -14.86
CA SER A 98 0.77 -4.84 -15.32
C SER A 98 1.15 -4.68 -16.80
N ASP A 99 0.18 -4.42 -17.67
CA ASP A 99 0.38 -4.20 -19.11
C ASP A 99 1.14 -2.89 -19.35
N PHE A 100 0.79 -1.84 -18.59
CA PHE A 100 1.46 -0.54 -18.67
C PHE A 100 2.95 -0.64 -18.29
N LEU A 101 3.27 -1.25 -17.15
CA LEU A 101 4.65 -1.47 -16.71
C LEU A 101 5.41 -2.34 -17.71
N THR A 102 4.81 -3.43 -18.18
CA THR A 102 5.39 -4.32 -19.19
C THR A 102 5.81 -3.53 -20.42
N ASN A 103 4.91 -2.67 -20.93
CA ASN A 103 5.17 -1.86 -22.10
C ASN A 103 6.30 -0.84 -21.86
N ILE A 104 6.40 -0.24 -20.67
CA ILE A 104 7.53 0.65 -20.33
C ILE A 104 8.87 -0.09 -20.43
N PHE A 105 8.98 -1.28 -19.83
CA PHE A 105 10.24 -2.03 -19.82
C PHE A 105 10.64 -2.49 -21.21
N VAL A 106 9.69 -3.02 -22.00
CA VAL A 106 9.94 -3.45 -23.38
C VAL A 106 10.32 -2.26 -24.26
N ASN A 107 9.56 -1.16 -24.21
CA ASN A 107 9.85 0.02 -25.02
C ASN A 107 11.21 0.62 -24.67
N LEU A 108 11.59 0.67 -23.40
CA LEU A 108 12.88 1.20 -22.99
C LEU A 108 14.03 0.28 -23.42
N TRP A 109 13.85 -1.04 -23.31
CA TRP A 109 14.80 -2.03 -23.82
C TRP A 109 15.05 -1.88 -25.32
N ASP A 110 13.98 -1.69 -26.09
CA ASP A 110 14.04 -1.57 -27.56
C ASP A 110 14.55 -0.20 -28.02
N SER A 111 14.20 0.87 -27.31
CA SER A 111 14.52 2.25 -27.70
C SER A 111 15.92 2.68 -27.25
N ASP A 112 16.30 2.37 -26.01
CA ASP A 112 17.60 2.75 -25.44
C ASP A 112 18.12 1.66 -24.50
N ARG A 113 18.69 0.63 -25.12
CA ARG A 113 19.26 -0.51 -24.42
C ARG A 113 20.40 -0.14 -23.47
N GLN A 114 21.19 0.89 -23.77
CA GLN A 114 22.32 1.29 -22.91
C GLN A 114 21.81 1.92 -21.62
N LEU A 115 20.82 2.81 -21.72
CA LEU A 115 20.18 3.39 -20.55
C LEU A 115 19.46 2.31 -19.73
N PHE A 116 18.75 1.40 -20.38
CA PHE A 116 18.11 0.27 -19.70
C PHE A 116 19.11 -0.56 -18.91
N GLU A 117 20.18 -1.02 -19.55
CA GLU A 117 21.21 -1.85 -18.91
C GLU A 117 21.89 -1.10 -17.74
N TYR A 118 22.11 0.21 -17.88
CA TYR A 118 22.61 1.06 -16.80
C TYR A 118 21.64 1.12 -15.62
N LEU A 119 20.34 1.34 -15.87
CA LEU A 119 19.31 1.40 -14.82
C LEU A 119 19.17 0.04 -14.11
N CYS A 120 19.28 -1.07 -14.85
CA CYS A 120 19.26 -2.41 -14.29
C CYS A 120 20.41 -2.69 -13.32
N GLN A 121 21.54 -1.97 -13.36
CA GLN A 121 22.64 -2.18 -12.40
C GLN A 121 22.24 -1.86 -10.95
N GLY A 122 21.24 -0.99 -10.77
CA GLY A 122 20.75 -0.60 -9.44
C GLY A 122 19.66 -1.48 -8.85
N LEU A 123 19.21 -2.52 -9.57
CA LEU A 123 18.12 -3.39 -9.14
C LEU A 123 18.59 -4.51 -8.21
N SER A 124 17.71 -4.93 -7.30
CA SER A 124 17.87 -6.19 -6.56
C SER A 124 17.66 -7.40 -7.47
N ASP A 125 18.03 -8.60 -7.01
CA ASP A 125 17.85 -9.83 -7.78
C ASP A 125 16.37 -10.13 -8.07
N LEU A 126 15.48 -9.83 -7.12
CA LEU A 126 14.03 -9.99 -7.28
C LEU A 126 13.51 -9.07 -8.39
N GLN A 127 13.82 -7.77 -8.31
CA GLN A 127 13.44 -6.76 -9.30
C GLN A 127 13.99 -7.10 -10.69
N ARG A 128 15.26 -7.53 -10.77
CA ARG A 128 15.89 -7.93 -12.03
C ARG A 128 15.18 -9.14 -12.63
N SER A 129 14.89 -10.16 -11.83
CA SER A 129 14.16 -11.35 -12.28
C SER A 129 12.78 -11.00 -12.85
N ALA A 130 12.03 -10.13 -12.16
CA ALA A 130 10.71 -9.69 -12.60
C ALA A 130 10.76 -8.95 -13.96
N VAL A 131 11.73 -8.06 -14.14
CA VAL A 131 11.94 -7.35 -15.40
C VAL A 131 12.36 -8.31 -16.52
N GLU A 132 13.27 -9.24 -16.24
CA GLU A 132 13.69 -10.24 -17.24
C GLU A 132 12.56 -11.18 -17.67
N ASN A 133 11.65 -11.56 -16.76
CA ASN A 133 10.49 -12.38 -17.09
C ASN A 133 9.59 -11.70 -18.13
N VAL A 134 9.45 -10.38 -18.05
CA VAL A 134 8.70 -9.60 -19.04
C VAL A 134 9.42 -9.55 -20.38
N LEU A 135 10.74 -9.36 -20.39
CA LEU A 135 11.53 -9.30 -21.63
C LEU A 135 11.64 -10.64 -22.37
N ARG A 136 11.44 -11.76 -21.67
CA ARG A 136 11.49 -13.12 -22.23
C ARG A 136 10.16 -13.57 -22.87
N LYS A 137 9.11 -12.76 -22.76
CA LYS A 137 7.74 -13.13 -23.13
C LYS A 137 7.47 -13.01 -24.62
#